data_AF-A0A0G0TL12-F1
#
_entry.id   AF-A0A0G0TL12-F1
#
_cell.length_a   1.000
_cell.length_b   1.000
_cell.length_c   1.000
_cell.angle_alpha   90.00
_cell.angle_beta   90.00
_cell.angle_gamma   90.00
#
_symmetry.space_group_name_H-M   'P 1'
#
loop_
_entity.id
_entity.type
_entity.pdbx_description
1 polymer ?
#
loop_
_entity_poly.entity_id
_entity_poly.type
_entity_poly.pdbx_seq_one_letter_code
_entity_poly.pdbx_strand_id
1 'polypeptide(L)' 'MSKHRKDKNIDELKKYFNTVIGWVSSVFTDVESEMRGLEWGQLYEAYHKKSL' A
#
# COMPACT_ATOMS: atom_id res chain seq x y z
N MET A 1 -9.95 -9.67 4.18
CA MET A 1 -10.76 -8.86 5.12
C MET A 1 -11.70 -9.65 6.03
N SER A 2 -12.48 -10.65 5.56
CA SER A 2 -13.37 -11.44 6.45
C SER A 2 -12.63 -12.25 7.53
N LYS A 3 -11.44 -12.79 7.22
CA LYS A 3 -10.63 -13.60 8.14
C LYS A 3 -10.10 -12.84 9.37
N HIS A 4 -9.81 -11.55 9.22
CA HIS A 4 -9.28 -10.68 10.27
C HIS A 4 -10.38 -9.92 11.03
N ARG A 5 -11.67 -10.20 10.77
CA ARG A 5 -12.80 -9.51 11.40
C ARG A 5 -12.85 -9.70 12.93
N LYS A 6 -12.24 -10.77 13.44
CA LYS A 6 -12.17 -11.10 14.88
C LYS A 6 -10.85 -10.70 15.52
N ASP A 7 -9.91 -10.13 14.77
CA ASP A 7 -8.64 -9.70 15.32
C ASP A 7 -8.87 -8.53 16.27
N LYS A 8 -8.28 -8.60 17.46
CA LYS A 8 -8.46 -7.59 18.51
C LYS A 8 -7.75 -6.27 18.18
N ASN A 9 -6.88 -6.28 17.17
CA ASN A 9 -6.06 -5.15 16.77
C ASN A 9 -6.00 -5.03 15.24
N ILE A 10 -5.96 -3.78 14.78
CA ILE A 10 -5.87 -3.43 13.35
C ILE A 10 -4.42 -3.20 12.91
N ASP A 11 -3.46 -3.61 13.73
CA ASP A 11 -2.05 -3.26 13.57
C ASP A 11 -1.46 -3.84 12.28
N GLU A 12 -1.84 -5.07 11.92
CA GLU A 12 -1.41 -5.69 10.66
C GLU A 12 -1.95 -4.92 9.45
N LEU A 13 -3.21 -4.51 9.49
CA LEU A 13 -3.84 -3.71 8.43
C LEU A 13 -3.17 -2.33 8.30
N LYS A 14 -2.95 -1.65 9.43
CA LYS A 14 -2.23 -0.38 9.47
C LYS A 14 -0.82 -0.52 8.92
N LYS A 15 -0.10 -1.55 9.34
CA LYS A 15 1.26 -1.83 8.88
C LYS A 15 1.29 -2.03 7.38
N TYR A 16 0.38 -2.83 6.84
CA TYR A 16 0.26 -3.05 5.39
C TYR A 16 0.09 -1.73 4.62
N PHE A 17 -0.93 -0.93 4.96
CA PHE A 17 -1.17 0.33 4.25
C PHE A 17 -0.03 1.34 4.41
N ASN A 18 0.60 1.41 5.59
CA ASN A 18 1.77 2.25 5.80
C ASN A 18 2.96 1.81 4.93
N THR A 19 3.16 0.51 4.75
CA THR A 19 4.21 -0.01 3.84
C THR A 19 3.91 0.34 2.39
N VAL A 20 2.66 0.18 1.94
CA VAL A 20 2.23 0.58 0.59
C VAL A 20 2.48 2.07 0.36
N ILE A 21 2.03 2.93 1.28
CA ILE A 21 2.22 4.39 1.20
C ILE A 21 3.71 4.75 1.17
N GLY A 22 4.50 4.16 2.07
CA GLY A 22 5.94 4.40 2.14
C GLY A 22 6.66 4.02 0.85
N TRP A 23 6.27 2.91 0.22
CA TRP A 23 6.81 2.52 -1.08
C TRP A 23 6.43 3.51 -2.17
N VAL A 24 5.15 3.90 -2.28
CA VAL A 24 4.72 4.91 -3.28
C VAL A 24 5.51 6.22 -3.09
N SER A 25 5.65 6.70 -1.86
CA SER A 25 6.43 7.91 -1.56
C SER A 25 7.94 7.77 -1.84
N SER A 26 8.48 6.55 -1.85
CA SER A 26 9.87 6.32 -2.25
C SER A 26 10.08 6.27 -3.76
N VAL A 27 9.05 5.85 -4.52
CA VAL A 27 9.12 5.71 -5.98
C VAL A 27 8.83 7.04 -6.68
N PHE A 28 7.88 7.81 -6.15
CA PHE A 28 7.45 9.09 -6.74
C PHE A 28 7.86 10.25 -5.85
N THR A 29 8.60 11.20 -6.40
CA THR A 29 9.05 12.42 -5.71
C THR A 29 7.98 13.50 -5.63
N ASP A 30 6.94 13.41 -6.46
CA ASP A 30 5.81 14.34 -6.49
C ASP A 30 4.48 13.59 -6.71
N VAL A 31 3.36 14.22 -6.37
CA VAL A 31 2.02 13.62 -6.43
C VAL A 31 1.13 14.37 -7.40
N GLU A 32 0.65 13.65 -8.41
CA GLU A 32 -0.24 14.20 -9.42
C GLU A 32 -1.71 13.82 -9.20
N SER A 33 -2.63 14.61 -9.75
CA SER A 33 -4.07 14.40 -9.58
C SER A 33 -4.57 13.06 -10.14
N GLU A 34 -3.91 12.54 -11.18
CA GLU A 34 -4.19 11.27 -11.84
C GLU A 34 -3.82 10.05 -10.98
N MET A 35 -2.97 10.23 -9.96
CA MET A 35 -2.55 9.18 -9.03
C MET A 35 -3.67 8.76 -8.05
N ARG A 36 -4.76 9.52 -8.02
CA ARG A 36 -5.93 9.24 -7.18
C ARG A 36 -6.77 8.13 -7.81
N GLY A 37 -7.26 7.22 -6.97
CA GLY A 37 -8.15 6.14 -7.41
C GLY A 37 -7.46 4.97 -8.12
N LEU A 38 -6.13 4.97 -8.20
CA LEU A 38 -5.39 3.81 -8.66
C LEU A 38 -5.42 2.69 -7.62
N GLU A 39 -5.37 1.45 -8.10
CA GLU A 39 -5.33 0.23 -7.29
C GLU A 39 -3.92 0.03 -6.69
N TRP A 40 -3.51 0.95 -5.81
CA TRP A 40 -2.17 1.01 -5.23
C TRP A 40 -1.73 -0.28 -4.54
N GLY A 41 -2.66 -1.01 -3.92
CA GLY A 41 -2.36 -2.31 -3.32
C GLY A 41 -1.92 -3.34 -4.37
N GLN A 42 -2.62 -3.43 -5.51
CA GLN A 42 -2.26 -4.36 -6.59
C GLN A 42 -0.93 -3.97 -7.23
N LEU A 43 -0.72 -2.67 -7.45
CA LEU A 43 0.53 -2.14 -7.98
C LEU A 43 1.70 -2.43 -7.03
N TYR A 44 1.51 -2.23 -5.73
CA TYR A 44 2.49 -2.59 -4.72
C TYR A 44 2.84 -4.07 -4.82
N GLU A 45 1.87 -4.98 -4.75
CA GLU A 45 2.14 -6.44 -4.85
C GLU A 45 2.91 -6.83 -6.13
N ALA A 46 2.58 -6.21 -7.26
CA ALA A 46 3.19 -6.52 -8.56
C ALA A 46 4.61 -5.95 -8.75
N TYR A 47 4.92 -4.78 -8.15
CA TYR A 47 6.11 -4.00 -8.49
C TYR A 47 7.03 -3.67 -7.31
N HIS A 48 6.60 -3.78 -6.04
CA HIS A 48 7.46 -3.43 -4.90
C HIS A 48 8.76 -4.25 -4.82
N LYS A 49 8.77 -5.47 -5.38
CA LYS A 49 9.94 -6.34 -5.45
C LYS A 49 10.82 -6.11 -6.67
N LYS A 50 10.35 -5.34 -7.65
CA LYS A 50 11.08 -5.02 -8.89
C LYS A 50 11.95 -3.77 -8.76
N SER A 51 12.09 -3.22 -7.55
CA SER A 51 13.01 -2.10 -7.25
C SER A 51 14.49 -2.54 -7.22
N LEU A 52 14.88 -3.45 -8.12
CA LEU A 52 16.23 -3.99 -8.29
C LEU A 52 16.75 -3.61 -9.67
#